data_AF-A0A669B9V4-F1
#
_entry.id   AF-A0A669B9V4-F1
#
_cell.length_a   1.000
_cell.length_b   1.000
_cell.length_c   1.000
_cell.angle_alpha   90.00
_cell.angle_beta   90.00
_cell.angle_gamma   90.00
#
_symmetry.space_group_name_H-M   'P 1'
#
loop_
_entity.id
_entity.type
_entity.pdbx_description
1 polymer ?
#
loop_
_entity_poly.entity_id
_entity_poly.type
_entity_poly.pdbx_seq_one_letter_code
_entity_poly.pdbx_strand_id
1 'polypeptide(L)'
;MLVFLLIRLLSGEINTFFTSFLSGMRGPTRKRPCCVDVTNLDMSPEVVGETYREQASSHPCVKAIIFNTEYGQLCSDPKAQWVQDLTAKMTKV
;
A
#
# COMPACT_ATOMS: atom_id res chain seq x y z
N MET A 1 32.68 -36.33 -2.75
CA MET A 1 31.85 -36.96 -1.71
C MET A 1 32.71 -37.68 -0.66
N LEU A 2 33.78 -37.05 -0.16
CA LEU A 2 34.64 -37.63 0.89
C LEU A 2 35.18 -36.57 1.87
N VAL A 3 34.52 -35.40 1.95
CA VAL A 3 34.89 -34.29 2.85
C VAL A 3 33.77 -33.99 3.86
N PHE A 4 32.60 -34.67 3.75
CA PHE A 4 31.44 -34.46 4.62
C PHE A 4 31.29 -35.50 5.74
N LEU A 5 32.26 -36.40 5.92
CA LEU A 5 32.24 -37.50 6.91
C LEU A 5 33.19 -37.29 8.10
N LEU A 6 33.58 -36.04 8.39
CA LEU A 6 34.34 -35.69 9.61
C LEU A 6 33.69 -34.55 10.40
N ILE A 7 32.36 -34.49 10.39
CA ILE A 7 31.65 -33.91 11.54
C ILE A 7 31.76 -34.96 12.65
N ARG A 8 31.98 -34.53 13.90
CA ARG A 8 31.60 -35.21 15.17
C ARG A 8 32.70 -35.55 16.19
N LEU A 9 33.86 -34.89 16.23
CA LEU A 9 34.69 -34.99 17.45
C LEU A 9 35.38 -33.67 17.77
N LEU A 10 34.77 -32.89 18.66
CA LEU A 10 35.38 -32.30 19.87
C LEU A 10 34.63 -31.01 20.26
N SER A 11 34.35 -30.91 21.56
CA SER A 11 33.80 -29.77 22.31
C SER A 11 32.43 -29.26 21.89
N GLY A 12 31.42 -29.69 22.65
CA GLY A 12 30.17 -28.96 22.72
C GLY A 12 30.41 -27.57 23.29
N GLU A 13 29.82 -26.57 22.66
CA GLU A 13 29.32 -25.37 23.29
C GLU A 13 28.12 -24.87 22.50
N ILE A 14 27.02 -24.69 23.22
CA ILE A 14 25.70 -24.30 22.76
C ILE A 14 25.74 -22.78 22.57
N ASN A 15 25.78 -22.28 21.34
CA ASN A 15 25.46 -20.86 21.12
C ASN A 15 24.96 -20.57 19.70
N THR A 16 23.63 -20.52 19.57
CA THR A 16 22.85 -19.45 18.90
C THR A 16 23.32 -18.84 17.56
N PHE A 17 24.12 -19.52 16.73
CA PHE A 17 24.67 -18.90 15.51
C PHE A 17 24.22 -19.50 14.17
N PHE A 18 23.13 -20.26 14.14
CA PHE A 18 22.60 -20.82 12.88
C PHE A 18 21.08 -20.66 12.75
N THR A 19 20.54 -19.47 13.08
CA THR A 19 19.12 -19.13 12.85
C THR A 19 18.93 -17.83 12.06
N SER A 20 19.91 -17.42 11.25
CA SER A 20 19.86 -16.10 10.58
C SER A 20 19.56 -16.15 9.07
N PHE A 21 19.49 -17.32 8.44
CA PHE A 21 19.42 -17.41 6.97
C PHE A 21 18.00 -17.48 6.37
N LEU A 22 16.92 -17.50 7.17
CA LEU A 22 15.55 -17.67 6.65
C LEU A 22 14.67 -16.40 6.64
N SER A 23 15.22 -15.21 6.93
CA SER A 23 14.41 -13.98 7.07
C SER A 23 14.41 -13.04 5.85
N GLY A 24 14.85 -13.50 4.66
CA GLY A 24 15.22 -12.59 3.57
C GLY A 24 14.36 -12.56 2.31
N MET A 25 13.45 -13.52 2.08
CA MET A 25 12.71 -13.58 0.81
C MET A 25 11.37 -12.85 0.93
N ARG A 26 11.41 -11.51 1.01
CA ARG A 26 10.22 -10.71 0.72
C ARG A 26 9.89 -10.93 -0.76
N GLY A 27 8.87 -11.73 -1.03
CA GLY A 27 8.30 -11.86 -2.38
C GLY A 27 7.95 -10.46 -2.94
N PRO A 28 7.77 -10.33 -4.26
CA PRO A 28 7.50 -9.04 -4.88
C PRO A 28 6.35 -8.36 -4.15
N THR A 29 6.63 -7.22 -3.52
CA THR A 29 5.61 -6.38 -2.90
C THR A 29 4.67 -5.97 -4.01
N ARG A 30 3.47 -6.55 -4.03
CA ARG A 30 2.41 -6.10 -4.94
C ARG A 30 2.21 -4.62 -4.66
N LYS A 31 2.62 -3.76 -5.61
CA LYS A 31 2.32 -2.33 -5.54
C LYS A 31 0.80 -2.22 -5.40
N ARG A 32 0.34 -1.50 -4.39
CA ARG A 32 -1.10 -1.24 -4.26
C ARG A 32 -1.54 -0.50 -5.52
N PRO A 33 -2.68 -0.87 -6.12
CA PRO A 33 -3.23 -0.11 -7.24
C PRO A 33 -3.46 1.34 -6.80
N CYS A 34 -3.21 2.27 -7.72
CA CYS A 34 -3.34 3.72 -7.52
C CYS A 34 -4.21 4.32 -8.63
N CYS A 35 -4.77 5.50 -8.38
CA CYS A 35 -5.48 6.25 -9.41
C CYS A 35 -4.49 6.68 -10.50
N VAL A 36 -4.73 6.26 -11.75
CA VAL A 36 -3.99 6.71 -12.94
C VAL A 36 -4.71 7.82 -13.70
N ASP A 37 -6.00 8.01 -13.38
CA ASP A 37 -6.85 9.07 -13.91
C ASP A 37 -7.85 9.50 -12.83
N VAL A 38 -8.51 10.64 -13.05
CA VAL A 38 -9.51 11.24 -12.15
C VAL A 38 -10.76 11.63 -12.90
N THR A 39 -11.92 11.55 -12.23
CA THR A 39 -13.17 12.06 -12.81
C THR A 39 -13.25 13.58 -12.70
N ASN A 40 -13.75 14.21 -13.77
CA ASN A 40 -14.15 15.62 -13.79
C ASN A 40 -15.68 15.78 -13.63
N LEU A 41 -16.44 14.69 -13.68
CA LEU A 41 -17.88 14.71 -13.48
C LEU A 41 -18.17 14.87 -11.99
N ASP A 42 -19.23 15.63 -11.68
CA ASP A 42 -19.71 15.75 -10.32
C ASP A 42 -20.40 14.44 -9.90
N MET A 43 -19.73 13.71 -9.01
CA MET A 43 -20.22 12.47 -8.43
C MET A 43 -20.45 12.63 -6.91
N SER A 44 -20.63 13.86 -6.43
CA SER A 44 -20.90 14.13 -5.02
C SER A 44 -22.09 13.34 -4.45
N PRO A 45 -23.19 13.03 -5.19
CA PRO A 45 -24.29 12.23 -4.66
C PRO A 45 -23.94 10.74 -4.45
N GLU A 46 -22.89 10.25 -5.12
CA GLU A 46 -22.44 8.85 -5.05
C GLU A 46 -21.48 8.61 -3.87
N VAL A 47 -20.95 9.69 -3.27
CA VAL A 47 -19.98 9.62 -2.18
C VAL A 47 -20.68 9.21 -0.89
N VAL A 48 -20.15 8.17 -0.24
CA VAL A 48 -20.65 7.65 1.03
C VAL A 48 -19.60 7.74 2.14
N GLY A 49 -20.09 7.86 3.37
CA GLY A 49 -19.27 7.97 4.58
C GLY A 49 -18.70 9.37 4.81
N GLU A 50 -17.86 9.48 5.84
CA GLU A 50 -17.34 10.77 6.34
C GLU A 50 -15.82 10.91 6.15
N THR A 51 -15.20 10.00 5.39
CA THR A 51 -13.75 9.94 5.25
C THR A 51 -13.29 9.92 3.79
N TYR A 52 -12.11 10.47 3.54
CA TYR A 52 -11.46 10.42 2.23
C TYR A 52 -9.96 10.13 2.38
N ARG A 53 -9.34 9.64 1.31
CA ARG A 53 -7.88 9.47 1.23
C ARG A 53 -7.30 10.42 0.20
N GLU A 54 -6.10 10.93 0.46
CA GLU A 54 -5.35 11.69 -0.53
C GLU A 54 -4.24 10.81 -1.13
N GLN A 55 -4.18 10.78 -2.46
CA GLN A 55 -3.10 10.14 -3.20
C GLN A 55 -2.12 11.21 -3.72
N ALA A 56 -0.85 11.04 -3.39
CA ALA A 56 0.23 11.85 -3.96
C ALA A 56 0.50 11.44 -5.42
N SER A 57 0.90 12.41 -6.25
CA SER A 57 1.31 12.14 -7.63
C SER A 57 2.63 11.38 -7.68
N SER A 58 2.68 10.25 -8.39
CA SER A 58 3.90 9.47 -8.61
C SER A 58 3.70 8.55 -9.82
N HIS A 59 4.35 8.85 -10.96
CA HIS A 59 4.09 8.16 -12.23
C HIS A 59 4.11 6.62 -12.09
N PRO A 60 3.05 5.90 -12.54
CA PRO A 60 1.93 6.36 -13.37
C PRO A 60 0.73 6.95 -12.60
N CYS A 61 0.80 7.02 -11.27
CA CYS A 61 -0.26 7.53 -10.42
C CYS A 61 -0.36 9.07 -10.51
N VAL A 62 -1.58 9.58 -10.59
CA VAL A 62 -1.89 11.01 -10.56
C VAL A 62 -2.25 11.48 -9.15
N LYS A 63 -2.24 12.79 -8.92
CA LYS A 63 -2.79 13.35 -7.66
C LYS A 63 -4.30 13.19 -7.66
N ALA A 64 -4.86 12.55 -6.63
CA ALA A 64 -6.29 12.28 -6.55
C ALA A 64 -6.81 12.36 -5.11
N ILE A 65 -8.08 12.75 -4.97
CA ILE A 65 -8.87 12.51 -3.76
C ILE A 65 -9.68 11.24 -3.98
N ILE A 66 -9.57 10.30 -3.06
CA ILE A 66 -10.24 9.01 -3.13
C ILE A 66 -11.40 9.01 -2.14
N PHE A 67 -12.61 8.98 -2.67
CA PHE A 67 -13.85 8.81 -1.91
C PHE A 67 -14.28 7.35 -1.92
N ASN A 68 -15.11 6.97 -0.95
CA ASN A 68 -15.84 5.71 -1.00
C ASN A 68 -17.20 5.96 -1.64
N THR A 69 -17.66 5.04 -2.48
CA THR A 69 -19.01 4.98 -3.05
C THR A 69 -19.59 3.59 -2.77
N GLU A 70 -20.87 3.38 -3.04
CA GLU A 70 -21.49 2.04 -2.90
C GLU A 70 -20.83 0.99 -3.81
N TYR A 71 -20.21 1.42 -4.91
CA TYR A 71 -19.59 0.57 -5.91
C TYR A 71 -18.07 0.43 -5.76
N GLY A 72 -17.44 1.17 -4.83
CA GLY A 72 -16.01 1.05 -4.54
C GLY A 72 -15.30 2.38 -4.32
N GLN A 73 -14.02 2.44 -4.67
CA GLN A 73 -13.20 3.65 -4.52
C GLN A 73 -13.32 4.54 -5.77
N LEU A 74 -13.63 5.82 -5.56
CA LEU A 74 -13.75 6.82 -6.61
C LEU A 74 -12.54 7.77 -6.62
N CYS A 75 -11.81 7.79 -7.73
CA CYS A 75 -10.71 8.73 -7.97
C CYS A 75 -11.25 10.07 -8.49
N SER A 76 -11.07 11.15 -7.72
CA SER A 76 -11.65 12.46 -8.00
C SER A 76 -10.58 13.54 -8.16
N ASP A 77 -10.81 14.51 -9.05
CA ASP A 77 -9.86 15.61 -9.27
C ASP A 77 -9.84 16.55 -8.04
N PRO A 78 -8.71 16.71 -7.33
CA PRO A 78 -8.59 17.67 -6.22
C PRO A 78 -8.91 19.12 -6.61
N LYS A 79 -8.91 19.47 -7.89
CA LYS A 79 -9.21 20.83 -8.37
C LYS A 79 -10.70 21.08 -8.60
N ALA A 80 -11.53 20.03 -8.65
CA ALA A 80 -12.97 20.19 -8.86
C ALA A 80 -13.62 20.79 -7.61
N GLN A 81 -14.56 21.73 -7.81
CA GLN A 81 -15.20 22.47 -6.70
C GLN A 81 -15.94 21.52 -5.75
N TRP A 82 -16.70 20.56 -6.28
CA TRP A 82 -17.46 19.59 -5.47
C TRP A 82 -16.55 18.73 -4.58
N VAL A 83 -15.32 18.43 -5.03
CA VAL A 83 -14.31 17.69 -4.24
C VAL A 83 -13.81 18.55 -3.07
N GLN A 84 -13.56 19.84 -3.31
CA GLN A 84 -13.15 20.77 -2.26
C GLN A 84 -14.26 20.97 -1.23
N ASP A 85 -15.51 21.10 -1.67
CA ASP A 85 -16.67 21.28 -0.80
C ASP A 85 -16.92 20.06 0.11
N LEU A 86 -16.70 18.85 -0.41
CA LEU A 86 -16.79 17.61 0.35
C LEU A 86 -15.61 17.46 1.33
N THR A 87 -14.38 17.60 0.84
CA THR A 87 -13.17 17.43 1.68
C THR A 87 -13.11 18.45 2.82
N ALA A 88 -13.73 19.62 2.68
CA ALA A 88 -13.88 20.60 3.76
C ALA A 88 -14.76 20.11 4.93
N LYS A 89 -15.64 19.13 4.70
CA LYS A 89 -16.60 18.60 5.70
C LYS A 89 -16.25 17.18 6.15
N MET A 90 -15.24 16.55 5.55
CA MET A 90 -14.88 15.14 5.77
C MET A 90 -13.52 15.01 6.44
N THR A 91 -13.27 13.84 7.03
CA THR A 91 -12.00 13.52 7.70
C THR A 91 -11.03 12.82 6.76
N LYS A 92 -9.79 13.31 6.68
CA LYS A 92 -8.71 12.66 5.93
C LYS A 92 -8.16 11.44 6.69
N VAL A 93 -8.00 10.29 6.01
CA VAL A 93 -7.50 9.01 6.57
C VAL A 93 -6.38 8.34 5.76
#